data_AF-A0A0K0D8S9-F1
#
_entry.id   AF-A0A0K0D8S9-F1
#
_cell.length_a   1.000
_cell.length_b   1.000
_cell.length_c   1.000
_cell.angle_alpha   90.00
_cell.angle_beta   90.00
_cell.angle_gamma   90.00
#
_symmetry.space_group_name_H-M   'P 1'
#
loop_
_entity.id
_entity.type
_entity.pdbx_description
1 polymer ?
#
loop_
_entity_poly.entity_id
_entity_poly.type
_entity_poly.pdbx_seq_one_letter_code
_entity_poly.pdbx_strand_id
1 'polypeptide(L)'
;MHEHNFEDAVNTYLNWMTTEDKEKMKDIYDASNGEGFYNGYLKILESSSNEVGLEDTDKLKAACKHYGKDILGEEDVNIIKQLRHNGATHEDILHEVDEMIEEIADPKRKMKASRLATICKKIYSRGRSRRSHHHHHNHSLDFTFQKYLTWLDDSQKDELKKMKESGHKEEMYEKIRQYFEVASGGVKEKAVEELQSACKHYIKEFVGEEKAAT
;
A
#
# COMPACT_ATOMS: atom_id res chain seq x y z
N MET A 1 -17.90 23.66 -1.01
CA MET A 1 -17.56 22.79 0.13
C MET A 1 -18.77 21.90 0.34
N HIS A 2 -18.66 20.60 0.07
CA HIS A 2 -19.75 19.67 0.38
C HIS A 2 -19.93 19.60 1.90
N GLU A 3 -21.17 19.62 2.35
CA GLU A 3 -21.50 19.48 3.76
C GLU A 3 -21.46 17.98 4.08
N HIS A 4 -20.42 17.55 4.79
CA HIS A 4 -20.27 16.15 5.15
C HIS A 4 -21.08 15.88 6.42
N ASN A 5 -22.11 15.03 6.31
CA ASN A 5 -22.85 14.54 7.46
C ASN A 5 -21.94 13.61 8.28
N PHE A 6 -21.89 13.85 9.59
CA PHE A 6 -21.14 13.02 10.54
C PHE A 6 -21.55 11.55 10.48
N GLU A 7 -22.85 11.27 10.38
CA GLU A 7 -23.36 9.90 10.35
C GLU A 7 -22.94 9.16 9.09
N ASP A 8 -22.98 9.82 7.93
CA ASP A 8 -22.51 9.24 6.67
C ASP A 8 -21.01 8.97 6.69
N ALA A 9 -20.22 9.90 7.25
CA ALA A 9 -18.78 9.73 7.40
C ALA A 9 -18.44 8.53 8.30
N VAL A 10 -19.14 8.40 9.44
CA VAL A 10 -18.95 7.31 10.40
C VAL A 10 -19.37 5.97 9.80
N ASN A 11 -20.55 5.90 9.19
CA ASN A 11 -21.10 4.66 8.63
C ASN A 11 -20.37 4.20 7.36
N THR A 12 -19.74 5.10 6.63
CA THR A 12 -19.00 4.75 5.41
C THR A 12 -17.57 4.32 5.72
N TYR A 13 -16.87 5.09 6.56
CA TYR A 13 -15.42 4.95 6.72
C TYR A 13 -14.97 4.42 8.09
N LEU A 14 -15.82 4.48 9.11
CA LEU A 14 -15.43 4.24 10.51
C LEU A 14 -16.15 3.04 11.14
N ASN A 15 -16.64 2.10 10.32
CA ASN A 15 -17.35 0.93 10.82
C ASN A 15 -16.53 0.04 11.76
N TRP A 16 -15.21 0.03 11.60
CA TRP A 16 -14.25 -0.68 12.42
C TRP A 16 -14.13 -0.17 13.87
N MET A 17 -14.61 1.05 14.13
CA MET A 17 -14.59 1.62 15.48
C MET A 17 -15.64 0.95 16.36
N THR A 18 -15.34 0.83 17.65
CA THR A 18 -16.31 0.38 18.64
C THR A 18 -17.47 1.38 18.75
N THR A 19 -18.63 0.93 19.24
CA THR A 19 -19.76 1.83 19.50
C THR A 19 -19.37 2.96 20.45
N GLU A 20 -18.58 2.64 21.49
CA GLU A 20 -18.07 3.63 22.45
C GLU A 20 -17.18 4.69 21.77
N ASP A 21 -16.29 4.29 20.86
CA ASP A 21 -15.44 5.24 20.14
C ASP A 21 -16.24 6.10 19.16
N LYS A 22 -17.29 5.55 18.54
CA LYS A 22 -18.22 6.32 17.68
C LYS A 22 -19.01 7.34 18.48
N GLU A 23 -19.47 6.99 19.68
CA GLU A 23 -20.15 7.92 20.60
C GLU A 23 -19.21 9.05 21.04
N LYS A 24 -17.98 8.73 21.46
CA LYS A 24 -16.95 9.74 21.78
C LYS A 24 -16.70 10.69 20.61
N MET A 25 -16.65 10.16 19.38
CA MET A 25 -16.49 10.99 18.17
C MET A 25 -17.69 11.91 17.94
N LYS A 26 -18.91 11.41 18.21
CA LYS A 26 -20.14 12.19 18.07
C LYS A 26 -20.17 13.34 19.07
N ASP A 27 -19.84 13.07 20.33
CA ASP A 27 -19.78 14.09 21.38
C ASP A 27 -18.76 15.18 21.04
N ILE A 28 -17.58 14.80 20.54
CA ILE A 28 -16.56 15.75 20.08
C ILE A 28 -17.07 16.57 18.89
N TYR A 29 -17.72 15.92 17.92
CA TYR A 29 -18.26 16.59 16.74
C TYR A 29 -19.33 17.62 17.15
N ASP A 30 -20.31 17.21 17.95
CA ASP A 30 -21.43 18.06 18.37
C ASP A 30 -20.94 19.23 19.26
N ALA A 31 -20.03 18.97 20.21
CA ALA A 31 -19.50 20.00 21.11
C ALA A 31 -18.63 21.06 20.41
N SER A 32 -18.02 20.70 19.27
CA SER A 32 -17.09 21.58 18.54
C SER A 32 -17.64 22.08 17.21
N ASN A 33 -18.91 21.77 16.90
CA ASN A 33 -19.49 21.99 15.58
C ASN A 33 -18.59 21.44 14.44
N GLY A 34 -18.06 20.24 14.65
CA GLY A 34 -17.19 19.51 13.72
C GLY A 34 -15.71 19.91 13.73
N GLU A 35 -15.29 20.98 14.43
CA GLU A 35 -13.87 21.41 14.43
C GLU A 35 -12.93 20.46 15.17
N GLY A 36 -13.45 19.76 16.17
CA GLY A 36 -12.76 18.79 17.00
C GLY A 36 -12.61 17.41 16.36
N PHE A 37 -13.34 17.13 15.28
CA PHE A 37 -13.41 15.79 14.67
C PHE A 37 -12.03 15.20 14.37
N TYR A 38 -11.19 15.92 13.62
CA TYR A 38 -9.87 15.41 13.24
C TYR A 38 -8.97 15.11 14.45
N ASN A 39 -9.01 15.97 15.48
CA ASN A 39 -8.22 15.76 16.69
C ASN A 39 -8.75 14.58 17.52
N GLY A 40 -10.07 14.47 17.64
CA GLY A 40 -10.73 13.33 18.29
C GLY A 40 -10.36 12.02 17.61
N TYR A 41 -10.46 11.99 16.28
CA TYR A 41 -10.13 10.81 15.49
C TYR A 41 -8.67 10.41 15.61
N LEU A 42 -7.74 11.38 15.55
CA LEU A 42 -6.32 11.13 15.74
C LEU A 42 -6.03 10.53 17.12
N LYS A 43 -6.66 11.07 18.17
CA LYS A 43 -6.53 10.55 19.53
C LYS A 43 -7.02 9.11 19.63
N ILE A 44 -8.15 8.79 19.00
CA ILE A 44 -8.67 7.41 18.97
C ILE A 44 -7.73 6.48 18.22
N LEU A 45 -7.22 6.89 17.05
CA LEU A 45 -6.22 6.10 16.30
C LEU A 45 -4.92 5.84 17.08
N GLU A 46 -4.58 6.71 18.03
CA GLU A 46 -3.40 6.58 18.90
C GLU A 46 -3.68 5.75 20.15
N SER A 47 -4.89 5.84 20.71
CA SER A 47 -5.30 5.10 21.91
C SER A 47 -5.84 3.70 21.61
N SER A 48 -6.32 3.45 20.39
CA SER A 48 -6.91 2.17 20.02
C SER A 48 -5.80 1.13 19.84
N SER A 49 -5.73 0.19 20.79
CA SER A 49 -4.98 -1.07 20.67
C SER A 49 -5.58 -2.03 19.63
N ASN A 50 -6.72 -1.67 19.04
CA ASN A 50 -7.43 -2.46 18.05
C ASN A 50 -6.65 -2.45 16.73
N GLU A 51 -6.30 -3.63 16.22
CA GLU A 51 -5.76 -3.76 14.87
C GLU A 51 -6.80 -3.25 13.86
N VAL A 52 -6.52 -2.11 13.22
CA VAL A 52 -7.27 -1.67 12.05
C VAL A 52 -7.07 -2.75 10.97
N GLY A 53 -8.15 -3.47 10.64
CA GLY A 53 -8.12 -4.53 9.64
C GLY A 53 -7.67 -4.05 8.25
N LEU A 54 -7.29 -4.99 7.39
CA LEU A 54 -6.88 -4.67 6.02
C LEU A 54 -8.01 -4.01 5.22
N GLU A 55 -9.23 -4.55 5.31
CA GLU A 55 -10.42 -3.99 4.66
C GLU A 55 -10.71 -2.56 5.13
N ASP A 56 -10.59 -2.33 6.43
CA ASP A 56 -10.81 -1.01 7.04
C ASP A 56 -9.72 -0.02 6.65
N THR A 57 -8.48 -0.48 6.47
CA THR A 57 -7.41 0.38 5.98
C THR A 57 -7.70 0.90 4.57
N ASP A 58 -8.29 0.08 3.69
CA ASP A 58 -8.62 0.52 2.34
C ASP A 58 -9.84 1.47 2.31
N LYS A 59 -10.82 1.27 3.19
CA LYS A 59 -11.90 2.26 3.44
C LYS A 59 -11.34 3.59 3.94
N LEU A 60 -10.40 3.55 4.88
CA LEU A 60 -9.75 4.76 5.41
C LEU A 60 -8.90 5.48 4.35
N LYS A 61 -8.27 4.75 3.43
CA LYS A 61 -7.61 5.36 2.27
C LYS A 61 -8.59 6.00 1.30
N ALA A 62 -9.77 5.40 1.10
CA ALA A 62 -10.83 6.00 0.32
C ALA A 62 -11.30 7.31 0.97
N ALA A 63 -11.45 7.33 2.30
CA ALA A 63 -11.73 8.54 3.07
C ALA A 63 -10.66 9.63 2.82
N CYS A 64 -9.37 9.27 2.90
CA CYS A 64 -8.27 10.19 2.61
C CYS A 64 -8.34 10.79 1.20
N LYS A 65 -8.74 10.02 0.19
CA LYS A 65 -8.91 10.52 -1.18
C LYS A 65 -10.12 11.45 -1.29
N HIS A 66 -11.23 11.08 -0.65
CA HIS A 66 -12.47 11.86 -0.67
C HIS A 66 -12.27 13.23 0.00
N TYR A 67 -11.95 13.25 1.30
CA TYR A 67 -11.77 14.49 2.05
C TYR A 67 -10.53 15.28 1.62
N GLY A 68 -9.50 14.59 1.09
CA GLY A 68 -8.33 15.25 0.49
C GLY A 68 -8.72 16.06 -0.73
N LYS A 69 -9.56 15.51 -1.62
CA LYS A 69 -10.09 16.24 -2.78
C LYS A 69 -10.93 17.45 -2.36
N ASP A 70 -11.72 17.33 -1.31
CA ASP A 70 -12.58 18.43 -0.84
C ASP A 70 -11.78 19.59 -0.20
N ILE A 71 -10.62 19.29 0.39
CA ILE A 71 -9.79 20.29 1.09
C ILE A 71 -8.73 20.92 0.19
N LEU A 72 -8.00 20.09 -0.57
CA LEU A 72 -6.91 20.55 -1.45
C LEU A 72 -7.47 21.03 -2.79
N GLY A 73 -8.47 20.30 -3.31
CA GLY A 73 -9.03 20.55 -4.63
C GLY A 73 -8.67 19.44 -5.63
N GLU A 74 -9.33 19.48 -6.78
CA GLU A 74 -9.18 18.45 -7.81
C GLU A 74 -7.82 18.51 -8.52
N GLU A 75 -7.27 19.70 -8.69
CA GLU A 75 -5.98 19.94 -9.35
C GLU A 75 -4.83 19.29 -8.55
N ASP A 76 -4.67 19.67 -7.28
CA ASP A 76 -3.69 19.13 -6.35
C ASP A 76 -3.77 17.60 -6.23
N VAL A 77 -5.00 17.07 -6.11
CA VAL A 77 -5.21 15.62 -6.06
C VAL A 77 -4.81 14.93 -7.37
N ASN A 78 -4.95 15.58 -8.52
CA ASN A 78 -4.50 15.03 -9.78
C ASN A 78 -2.97 15.06 -9.92
N ILE A 79 -2.29 16.08 -9.41
CA ILE A 79 -0.82 16.12 -9.32
C ILE A 79 -0.32 14.94 -8.47
N ILE A 80 -0.90 14.72 -7.29
CA ILE A 80 -0.56 13.58 -6.43
C ILE A 80 -0.76 12.23 -7.15
N LYS A 81 -1.83 12.09 -7.95
CA LYS A 81 -2.07 10.88 -8.76
C LYS A 81 -1.00 10.70 -9.84
N GLN A 82 -0.60 11.77 -10.52
CA GLN A 82 0.43 11.74 -11.55
C GLN A 82 1.79 11.39 -10.97
N LEU A 83 2.19 12.01 -9.85
CA LEU A 83 3.44 11.65 -9.15
C LEU A 83 3.48 10.16 -8.83
N ARG A 84 2.39 9.63 -8.27
CA ARG A 84 2.28 8.18 -8.02
C ARG A 84 2.38 7.35 -9.30
N HIS A 85 1.72 7.77 -10.38
CA HIS A 85 1.76 7.06 -11.66
C HIS A 85 3.17 7.05 -12.27
N ASN A 86 3.91 8.15 -12.10
CA ASN A 86 5.28 8.32 -12.60
C ASN A 86 6.34 7.66 -11.70
N GLY A 87 5.93 6.91 -10.67
CA GLY A 87 6.84 6.18 -9.80
C GLY A 87 7.50 7.02 -8.71
N ALA A 88 6.98 8.20 -8.39
CA ALA A 88 7.46 9.01 -7.27
C ALA A 88 7.43 8.20 -5.97
N THR A 89 8.44 8.40 -5.13
CA THR A 89 8.51 7.69 -3.86
C THR A 89 7.40 8.17 -2.92
N HIS A 90 7.14 7.40 -1.87
CA HIS A 90 6.19 7.84 -0.86
C HIS A 90 6.63 9.14 -0.20
N GLU A 91 7.93 9.32 0.01
CA GLU A 91 8.49 10.53 0.61
C GLU A 91 8.27 11.75 -0.28
N ASP A 92 8.51 11.62 -1.59
CA ASP A 92 8.24 12.70 -2.56
C ASP A 92 6.76 13.10 -2.56
N ILE A 93 5.85 12.13 -2.53
CA ILE A 93 4.41 12.40 -2.47
C ILE A 93 4.02 13.06 -1.14
N LEU A 94 4.64 12.69 -0.02
CA LEU A 94 4.38 13.32 1.27
C LEU A 94 4.89 14.76 1.31
N HIS A 95 6.06 15.01 0.72
CA HIS A 95 6.64 16.35 0.59
C HIS A 95 5.72 17.24 -0.23
N GLU A 96 5.30 16.79 -1.42
CA GLU A 96 4.37 17.53 -2.28
C GLU A 96 3.07 17.88 -1.54
N VAL A 97 2.50 16.93 -0.79
CA VAL A 97 1.28 17.18 0.00
C VAL A 97 1.53 18.27 1.06
N ASP A 98 2.71 18.29 1.70
CA ASP A 98 3.04 19.32 2.68
C ASP A 98 3.21 20.70 2.01
N GLU A 99 3.80 20.77 0.81
CA GLU A 99 3.90 22.00 0.01
C GLU A 99 2.51 22.53 -0.38
N MET A 100 1.64 21.68 -0.92
CA MET A 100 0.25 22.03 -1.25
C MET A 100 -0.51 22.58 -0.03
N ILE A 101 -0.28 22.02 1.16
CA ILE A 101 -0.90 22.50 2.40
C ILE A 101 -0.36 23.87 2.80
N GLU A 102 0.95 24.11 2.61
CA GLU A 102 1.57 25.37 2.95
C GLU A 102 1.03 26.54 2.10
N GLU A 103 0.70 26.29 0.84
CA GLU A 103 0.10 27.24 -0.10
C GLU A 103 -1.36 27.61 0.22
N ILE A 104 -2.03 26.88 1.13
CA ILE A 104 -3.41 27.19 1.51
C ILE A 104 -3.46 28.51 2.29
N ALA A 105 -4.06 29.54 1.68
CA ALA A 105 -4.23 30.85 2.29
C ALA A 105 -5.22 30.87 3.48
N ASP A 106 -6.31 30.08 3.43
CA ASP A 106 -7.31 30.06 4.49
C ASP A 106 -6.79 29.29 5.72
N PRO A 107 -6.60 29.92 6.89
CA PRO A 107 -5.98 29.27 8.04
C PRO A 107 -6.79 28.07 8.56
N LYS A 108 -8.12 28.13 8.47
CA LYS A 108 -9.00 27.06 8.92
C LYS A 108 -8.90 25.84 8.00
N ARG A 109 -8.84 26.06 6.68
CA ARG A 109 -8.64 25.03 5.66
C ARG A 109 -7.24 24.44 5.76
N LYS A 110 -6.21 25.26 5.94
CA LYS A 110 -4.82 24.82 6.15
C LYS A 110 -4.70 23.93 7.39
N MET A 111 -5.30 24.33 8.50
CA MET A 111 -5.35 23.51 9.73
C MET A 111 -6.05 22.17 9.48
N LYS A 112 -7.20 22.16 8.81
CA LYS A 112 -7.91 20.91 8.48
C LYS A 112 -7.08 20.02 7.56
N ALA A 113 -6.42 20.59 6.56
CA ALA A 113 -5.55 19.90 5.62
C ALA A 113 -4.36 19.25 6.33
N SER A 114 -3.66 19.99 7.19
CA SER A 114 -2.54 19.50 8.00
C SER A 114 -2.94 18.33 8.91
N ARG A 115 -4.10 18.43 9.58
CA ARG A 115 -4.62 17.36 10.43
C ARG A 115 -5.01 16.12 9.62
N LEU A 116 -5.71 16.31 8.50
CA LEU A 116 -6.05 15.21 7.59
C LEU A 116 -4.79 14.55 7.04
N ALA A 117 -3.78 15.31 6.61
CA ALA A 117 -2.52 14.77 6.11
C ALA A 117 -1.79 13.94 7.18
N THR A 118 -1.78 14.40 8.44
CA THR A 118 -1.22 13.64 9.57
C THR A 118 -1.91 12.29 9.75
N ILE A 119 -3.25 12.28 9.71
CA ILE A 119 -4.06 11.06 9.79
C ILE A 119 -3.79 10.14 8.59
N CYS A 120 -3.77 10.69 7.38
CA CYS A 120 -3.56 9.92 6.16
C CYS A 120 -2.15 9.35 6.06
N LYS A 121 -1.11 10.08 6.47
CA LYS A 121 0.27 9.58 6.62
C LYS A 121 0.31 8.34 7.50
N LYS A 122 -0.41 8.37 8.63
CA LYS A 122 -0.56 7.23 9.55
C LYS A 122 -1.30 6.04 8.92
N ILE A 123 -2.37 6.28 8.14
CA ILE A 123 -3.14 5.24 7.44
C ILE A 123 -2.33 4.59 6.31
N TYR A 124 -1.64 5.39 5.48
CA TYR A 124 -0.81 4.88 4.39
C TYR A 124 0.44 4.14 4.90
N SER A 125 0.90 4.48 6.10
CA SER A 125 1.96 3.73 6.81
C SER A 125 1.45 2.40 7.36
N ARG A 126 0.17 2.32 7.77
CA ARG A 126 -0.49 1.09 8.20
C ARG A 126 -0.73 0.18 6.98
N GLY A 127 -0.13 -1.01 7.00
CA GLY A 127 -0.13 -1.93 5.86
C GLY A 127 1.13 -1.85 4.98
N ARG A 128 2.19 -1.14 5.40
CA ARG A 128 3.53 -1.30 4.80
C ARG A 128 4.16 -2.68 5.06
N SER A 129 3.67 -3.45 6.02
CA SER A 129 4.09 -4.85 6.19
C SER A 129 3.64 -5.75 5.02
N ARG A 130 2.62 -5.36 4.24
CA ARG A 130 2.10 -6.22 3.15
C ARG A 130 1.87 -5.51 1.81
N ARG A 131 1.87 -4.17 1.70
CA ARG A 131 1.69 -3.49 0.41
C ARG A 131 2.97 -3.27 -0.41
N SER A 132 4.12 -3.71 0.10
CA SER A 132 5.22 -4.12 -0.79
C SER A 132 4.83 -5.32 -1.67
N HIS A 133 3.66 -5.94 -1.50
CA HIS A 133 3.16 -7.02 -2.37
C HIS A 133 2.06 -6.62 -3.36
N HIS A 134 1.51 -5.40 -3.34
CA HIS A 134 0.30 -5.08 -4.12
C HIS A 134 0.48 -4.13 -5.31
N HIS A 135 1.71 -3.69 -5.60
CA HIS A 135 2.07 -3.13 -6.91
C HIS A 135 3.05 -4.02 -7.71
N HIS A 136 3.30 -5.23 -7.21
CA HIS A 136 3.95 -6.26 -7.99
C HIS A 136 2.88 -7.18 -8.55
N HIS A 137 2.95 -7.47 -9.84
CA HIS A 137 2.32 -8.66 -10.38
C HIS A 137 2.88 -9.87 -9.60
N ASN A 138 2.12 -10.32 -8.59
CA ASN A 138 2.24 -11.62 -7.94
C ASN A 138 3.69 -12.14 -7.76
N HIS A 139 4.46 -11.59 -6.82
CA HIS A 139 5.72 -12.22 -6.36
C HIS A 139 5.48 -13.25 -5.26
N SER A 140 4.31 -13.92 -5.25
CA SER A 140 4.24 -15.14 -4.46
C SER A 140 5.20 -16.14 -5.10
N LEU A 141 6.02 -16.78 -4.27
CA LEU A 141 6.77 -17.97 -4.66
C LEU A 141 5.90 -18.97 -5.44
N ASP A 142 4.60 -19.07 -5.11
CA ASP A 142 3.66 -19.95 -5.82
C ASP A 142 3.44 -19.51 -7.26
N PHE A 143 3.42 -18.21 -7.54
CA PHE A 143 3.37 -17.69 -8.91
C PHE A 143 4.68 -17.94 -9.66
N THR A 144 5.81 -17.71 -8.98
CA THR A 144 7.13 -18.02 -9.55
C THR A 144 7.26 -19.52 -9.87
N PHE A 145 6.72 -20.40 -9.01
CA PHE A 145 6.65 -21.84 -9.26
C PHE A 145 5.73 -22.21 -10.40
N GLN A 146 4.56 -21.59 -10.47
CA GLN A 146 3.58 -21.88 -11.49
C GLN A 146 3.98 -21.35 -12.87
N LYS A 147 4.81 -20.30 -12.93
CA LYS A 147 5.14 -19.62 -14.19
C LYS A 147 6.56 -19.82 -14.67
N TYR A 148 7.55 -19.87 -13.77
CA TYR A 148 8.97 -19.78 -14.12
C TYR A 148 9.84 -20.94 -13.62
N LEU A 149 9.27 -21.87 -12.85
CA LEU A 149 9.99 -23.02 -12.30
C LEU A 149 9.18 -24.31 -12.49
N THR A 150 8.49 -24.44 -13.63
CA THR A 150 7.70 -25.63 -13.94
C THR A 150 8.55 -26.80 -14.44
N TRP A 151 9.86 -26.57 -14.63
CA TRP A 151 10.88 -27.57 -14.88
C TRP A 151 11.37 -28.30 -13.61
N LEU A 152 11.06 -27.78 -12.43
CA LEU A 152 11.31 -28.47 -11.16
C LEU A 152 10.28 -29.58 -10.93
N ASP A 153 10.73 -30.68 -10.33
CA ASP A 153 9.83 -31.73 -9.85
C ASP A 153 9.13 -31.32 -8.54
N ASP A 154 8.12 -32.10 -8.14
CA ASP A 154 7.30 -31.77 -6.97
C ASP A 154 8.08 -31.86 -5.65
N SER A 155 9.07 -32.76 -5.56
CA SER A 155 9.94 -32.87 -4.38
C SER A 155 10.83 -31.63 -4.23
N GLN A 156 11.41 -31.16 -5.34
CA GLN A 156 12.22 -29.94 -5.37
C GLN A 156 11.38 -28.71 -5.01
N LYS A 157 10.15 -28.61 -5.53
CA LYS A 157 9.22 -27.52 -5.19
C LYS A 157 8.87 -27.52 -3.71
N ASP A 158 8.59 -28.68 -3.13
CA ASP A 158 8.23 -28.78 -1.70
C ASP A 158 9.40 -28.44 -0.77
N GLU A 159 10.63 -28.76 -1.15
CA GLU A 159 11.82 -28.32 -0.42
C GLU A 159 11.93 -26.78 -0.41
N LEU A 160 11.75 -26.15 -1.56
CA LEU A 160 11.81 -24.69 -1.68
C LEU A 160 10.66 -23.99 -0.93
N LYS A 161 9.46 -24.59 -0.87
CA LYS A 161 8.34 -24.06 -0.03
C LYS A 161 8.72 -24.03 1.45
N LYS A 162 9.32 -25.12 1.97
CA LYS A 162 9.78 -25.20 3.37
C LYS A 162 10.87 -24.17 3.69
N MET A 163 11.79 -23.93 2.74
CA MET A 163 12.83 -22.90 2.89
C MET A 163 12.23 -21.48 2.95
N LYS A 164 11.16 -21.20 2.20
CA LYS A 164 10.43 -19.93 2.30
C LYS A 164 9.76 -19.75 3.66
N GLU A 165 9.09 -20.76 4.17
CA GLU A 165 8.37 -20.70 5.46
C GLU A 165 9.33 -20.42 6.63
N SER A 166 10.57 -20.91 6.53
CA SER A 166 11.63 -20.68 7.51
C SER A 166 12.40 -19.37 7.33
N GLY A 167 12.10 -18.59 6.28
CA GLY A 167 12.70 -17.27 6.05
C GLY A 167 14.05 -17.26 5.32
N HIS A 168 14.55 -18.40 4.86
CA HIS A 168 15.88 -18.55 4.23
C HIS A 168 15.87 -18.26 2.72
N LYS A 169 15.58 -17.01 2.34
CA LYS A 169 15.43 -16.63 0.91
C LYS A 169 16.70 -16.80 0.08
N GLU A 170 17.87 -16.44 0.61
CA GLU A 170 19.14 -16.53 -0.13
C GLU A 170 19.51 -17.99 -0.42
N GLU A 171 19.35 -18.87 0.58
CA GLU A 171 19.61 -20.31 0.44
C GLU A 171 18.68 -20.96 -0.59
N MET A 172 17.43 -20.50 -0.66
CA MET A 172 16.47 -20.96 -1.65
C MET A 172 16.90 -20.59 -3.08
N TYR A 173 17.43 -19.39 -3.32
CA TYR A 173 17.95 -19.00 -4.64
C TYR A 173 19.17 -19.82 -5.03
N GLU A 174 20.06 -20.08 -4.09
CA GLU A 174 21.22 -20.93 -4.32
C GLU A 174 20.80 -22.37 -4.65
N LYS A 175 19.76 -22.89 -3.98
CA LYS A 175 19.21 -24.21 -4.28
C LYS A 175 18.62 -24.29 -5.70
N ILE A 176 17.91 -23.26 -6.14
CA ILE A 176 17.39 -23.19 -7.53
C ILE A 176 18.55 -23.20 -8.53
N ARG A 177 19.65 -22.47 -8.25
CA ARG A 177 20.87 -22.51 -9.08
C ARG A 177 21.45 -23.92 -9.14
N GLN A 178 21.56 -24.60 -8.01
CA GLN A 178 22.06 -25.99 -7.96
C GLN A 178 21.20 -26.95 -8.79
N TYR A 179 19.87 -26.85 -8.69
CA TYR A 179 18.96 -27.64 -9.53
C TYR A 179 19.15 -27.37 -11.02
N PHE A 180 19.38 -26.12 -11.39
CA PHE A 180 19.64 -25.74 -12.77
C PHE A 180 20.99 -26.28 -13.29
N GLU A 181 22.03 -26.26 -12.45
CA GLU A 181 23.36 -26.75 -12.81
C GLU A 181 23.33 -28.25 -13.14
N VAL A 182 22.63 -29.05 -12.33
CA VAL A 182 22.51 -30.50 -12.50
C VAL A 182 21.43 -30.94 -13.50
N ALA A 183 20.54 -30.02 -13.91
CA ALA A 183 19.56 -30.31 -14.96
C ALA A 183 20.26 -30.70 -16.28
N SER A 184 19.59 -31.52 -17.09
CA SER A 184 20.11 -31.94 -18.40
C SER A 184 18.98 -32.19 -19.40
N GLY A 185 19.34 -32.23 -20.68
CA GLY A 185 18.39 -32.45 -21.78
C GLY A 185 17.24 -31.43 -21.79
N GLY A 186 16.04 -31.90 -22.16
CA GLY A 186 14.86 -31.04 -22.28
C GLY A 186 14.45 -30.31 -20.98
N VAL A 187 14.82 -30.84 -19.80
CA VAL A 187 14.60 -30.13 -18.53
C VAL A 187 15.46 -28.88 -18.44
N LYS A 188 16.72 -28.95 -18.88
CA LYS A 188 17.63 -27.79 -18.88
C LYS A 188 17.23 -26.75 -19.91
N GLU A 189 16.79 -27.17 -21.10
CA GLU A 189 16.27 -26.26 -22.12
C GLU A 189 15.06 -25.48 -21.59
N LYS A 190 14.07 -26.18 -21.01
CA LYS A 190 12.91 -25.56 -20.38
C LYS A 190 13.30 -24.62 -19.23
N ALA A 191 14.26 -25.02 -18.41
CA ALA A 191 14.77 -24.19 -17.33
C ALA A 191 15.39 -22.89 -17.83
N VAL A 192 16.17 -22.93 -18.91
CA VAL A 192 16.76 -21.74 -19.53
C VAL A 192 15.68 -20.77 -20.00
N GLU A 193 14.68 -21.25 -20.74
CA GLU A 193 13.60 -20.40 -21.26
C GLU A 193 12.80 -19.73 -20.15
N GLU A 194 12.39 -20.50 -19.13
CA GLU A 194 11.59 -19.99 -18.03
C GLU A 194 12.37 -19.02 -17.14
N LEU A 195 13.65 -19.31 -16.83
CA LEU A 195 14.49 -18.40 -16.05
C LEU A 195 14.84 -17.11 -16.80
N GLN A 196 15.05 -17.18 -18.12
CA GLN A 196 15.20 -15.97 -18.95
C GLN A 196 13.92 -15.13 -18.97
N SER A 197 12.75 -15.78 -19.07
CA SER A 197 11.47 -15.08 -19.00
C SER A 197 11.26 -14.42 -17.64
N ALA A 198 11.63 -15.09 -16.54
CA ALA A 198 11.60 -14.52 -15.21
C ALA A 198 12.51 -13.28 -15.13
N CYS A 199 13.76 -13.41 -15.59
CA CYS A 199 14.72 -12.31 -15.59
C CYS A 199 14.19 -11.08 -16.33
N LYS A 200 13.62 -11.25 -17.54
CA LYS A 200 13.00 -10.15 -18.30
C LYS A 200 11.82 -9.51 -17.56
N HIS A 201 10.98 -10.31 -16.89
CA HIS A 201 9.87 -9.81 -16.07
C HIS A 201 10.40 -8.92 -14.94
N TYR A 202 11.34 -9.44 -14.14
CA TYR A 202 11.85 -8.72 -12.97
C TYR A 202 12.70 -7.50 -13.34
N ILE A 203 13.46 -7.54 -14.43
CA ILE A 203 14.21 -6.37 -14.93
C ILE A 203 13.24 -5.26 -15.32
N LYS A 204 12.16 -5.56 -16.06
CA LYS A 204 11.13 -4.57 -16.40
C LYS A 204 10.52 -3.91 -15.16
N GLU A 205 10.29 -4.68 -14.11
CA GLU A 205 9.79 -4.13 -12.84
C GLU A 205 10.84 -3.31 -12.08
N PHE A 206 12.12 -3.68 -12.16
CA PHE A 206 13.19 -2.99 -11.45
C PHE A 206 13.64 -1.70 -12.12
N VAL A 207 13.76 -1.68 -13.46
CA VAL A 207 14.28 -0.52 -14.22
C VAL A 207 13.21 0.24 -15.00
N GLY A 208 11.97 -0.26 -15.06
CA GLY A 208 10.90 0.26 -15.90
C GLY A 208 10.95 -0.28 -17.34
N GLU A 209 9.79 -0.33 -18.02
CA GLU A 209 9.68 -0.93 -19.37
C GLU A 209 10.59 -0.27 -20.39
N GLU A 210 10.77 1.05 -20.31
CA GLU A 210 11.57 1.84 -21.25
C GLU A 210 13.06 1.45 -21.21
N LYS A 211 13.63 1.27 -20.00
CA LYS A 211 15.04 0.90 -19.82
C LYS A 211 15.31 -0.59 -20.02
N ALA A 212 14.29 -1.43 -19.88
CA ALA A 212 14.40 -2.87 -20.11
C ALA A 212 14.30 -3.26 -21.60
N ALA A 213 13.90 -2.33 -22.47
CA ALA A 213 13.75 -2.53 -23.92
C ALA A 213 15.01 -2.15 -24.73
N THR A 214 15.99 -1.49 -24.09
CA THR A 214 17.34 -1.17 -24.61
C THR A 214 18.31 -2.31 -24.38
#